data_AF-A0A353NAJ4-F1
#
_entry.id   AF-A0A353NAJ4-F1
#
_cell.length_a   1.000
_cell.length_b   1.000
_cell.length_c   1.000
_cell.angle_alpha   90.00
_cell.angle_beta   90.00
_cell.angle_gamma   90.00
#
_symmetry.space_group_name_H-M   'P 1'
#
loop_
_entity.id
_entity.type
_entity.pdbx_description
1 polymer ?
#
loop_
_entity_poly.entity_id
_entity_poly.type
_entity_poly.pdbx_seq_one_letter_code
_entity_poly.pdbx_strand_id
1 'polypeptide(L)' 'GIRAAHCHDVFSAQMARAHNDSNVLTMGSRVVGPGLAETIVEAYLEGKFQGGRHQRRVDKITKLEE' A
#
# COMPACT_ATOMS: atom_id res chain seq x y z
N GLY A 1 10.84 9.23 -2.76
CA GLY A 1 10.21 8.32 -3.75
C GLY A 1 9.75 6.98 -3.19
N ILE A 2 9.99 6.67 -1.91
CA ILE A 2 9.52 5.44 -1.27
C ILE A 2 8.21 5.73 -0.54
N ARG A 3 7.22 4.85 -0.71
CA ARG A 3 5.90 4.94 -0.07
C ARG A 3 5.61 3.59 0.57
N ALA A 4 6.01 3.46 1.84
CA ALA A 4 5.78 2.26 2.62
C ALA A 4 4.41 2.30 3.29
N ALA A 5 3.60 1.27 3.06
CA ALA A 5 2.30 1.11 3.70
C ALA A 5 2.38 0.07 4.81
N HIS A 6 1.93 0.43 6.01
CA HIS A 6 1.74 -0.52 7.10
C HIS A 6 0.33 -1.06 7.05
N CYS A 7 0.18 -2.37 6.83
CA CYS A 7 -1.12 -3.00 6.64
C CYS A 7 -1.32 -4.16 7.63
N HIS A 8 -2.55 -4.25 8.14
CA HIS A 8 -2.98 -5.29 9.07
C HIS A 8 -4.20 -6.07 8.55
N ASP A 9 -4.74 -5.66 7.41
CA ASP A 9 -5.91 -6.24 6.77
C ASP A 9 -5.81 -6.11 5.24
N VAL A 10 -6.64 -6.90 4.56
CA VAL A 10 -6.69 -7.05 3.10
C VAL A 10 -7.10 -5.75 2.42
N PHE A 11 -8.08 -5.03 2.98
CA PHE A 11 -8.60 -3.81 2.40
C PHE A 11 -7.52 -2.71 2.37
N SER A 12 -6.84 -2.50 3.49
CA SER A 12 -5.73 -1.55 3.58
C SER A 12 -4.62 -1.88 2.60
N ALA A 13 -4.28 -3.16 2.42
CA ALA A 13 -3.26 -3.61 1.47
C ALA A 13 -3.64 -3.26 0.02
N GLN A 14 -4.87 -3.58 -0.38
CA GLN A 14 -5.38 -3.29 -1.72
C GLN A 14 -5.46 -1.78 -1.97
N MET A 15 -5.97 -1.01 -1.00
CA MET A 15 -6.10 0.45 -1.11
C MET A 15 -4.74 1.16 -1.09
N ALA A 16 -3.76 0.63 -0.34
CA ALA A 16 -2.41 1.16 -0.35
C ALA A 16 -1.79 1.13 -1.75
N ARG A 17 -2.08 0.10 -2.55
CA ARG A 17 -1.66 0.04 -3.96
C ARG A 17 -2.55 0.86 -4.86
N ALA A 18 -3.87 0.71 -4.74
CA ALA A 18 -4.84 1.36 -5.62
C ALA A 18 -4.82 2.89 -5.53
N HIS A 19 -4.67 3.45 -4.32
CA HIS A 19 -4.82 4.88 -4.07
C HIS A 19 -3.52 5.62 -3.80
N ASN A 20 -2.51 4.95 -3.26
CA ASN A 20 -1.27 5.60 -2.82
C ASN A 20 -0.07 5.21 -3.67
N ASP A 21 -0.26 4.30 -4.64
CA ASP A 21 0.82 3.66 -5.39
C ASP A 21 2.00 3.27 -4.49
N SER A 22 1.70 2.69 -3.32
CA SER A 22 2.74 2.29 -2.37
C SER A 22 3.68 1.26 -3.02
N ASN A 23 4.98 1.40 -2.81
CA ASN A 23 5.98 0.50 -3.42
C ASN A 23 6.67 -0.40 -2.40
N VAL A 24 6.31 -0.28 -1.12
CA VAL A 24 6.75 -1.15 -0.04
C VAL A 24 5.56 -1.52 0.83
N LEU A 25 5.35 -2.81 1.05
CA LEU A 25 4.41 -3.33 2.04
C LEU A 25 5.17 -3.64 3.33
N THR A 26 4.63 -3.24 4.47
CA THR A 26 5.17 -3.57 5.79
C THR A 26 4.07 -4.17 6.66
N MET A 27 4.45 -5.13 7.50
CA MET A 27 3.55 -5.84 8.40
C MET A 27 4.29 -6.16 9.71
N GLY A 28 3.53 -6.36 10.79
CA GLY A 28 4.08 -6.77 12.08
C GLY A 28 3.82 -8.24 12.36
N SER A 29 4.88 -9.03 12.58
CA SER A 29 4.79 -10.47 12.85
C SER A 29 4.04 -10.83 14.15
N ARG A 30 3.97 -9.88 15.10
CA ARG A 30 3.19 -10.02 16.35
C ARG A 30 1.75 -9.50 16.24
N VAL A 31 1.37 -8.93 15.09
CA VAL A 31 0.05 -8.31 14.88
C VAL A 31 -0.78 -9.15 13.90
N VAL A 32 -0.13 -9.71 12.87
CA VAL A 32 -0.78 -10.46 11.79
C VAL A 32 -0.25 -11.89 11.80
N GLY A 33 -1.16 -12.86 11.91
CA GLY A 33 -0.80 -14.28 11.78
C GLY A 33 -0.44 -14.67 10.34
N PRO A 34 0.29 -15.77 10.12
CA PRO A 34 0.85 -16.12 8.81
C PRO A 34 -0.20 -16.26 7.70
N GLY A 35 -1.34 -16.92 7.96
CA GLY A 35 -2.40 -17.06 6.96
C GLY A 35 -3.01 -15.72 6.53
N LEU A 36 -3.26 -14.81 7.47
CA LEU A 36 -3.74 -13.46 7.13
C LEU A 36 -2.66 -12.64 6.42
N ALA A 37 -1.38 -12.81 6.80
CA ALA A 37 -0.27 -12.13 6.16
C ALA A 37 -0.14 -12.53 4.68
N GLU A 38 -0.33 -13.82 4.35
CA GLU A 38 -0.38 -14.30 2.96
C GLU A 38 -1.49 -13.61 2.16
N THR A 39 -2.72 -13.56 2.71
CA THR A 39 -3.85 -12.89 2.05
C THR A 39 -3.62 -11.38 1.87
N ILE A 40 -2.98 -10.72 2.83
CA ILE A 40 -2.61 -9.30 2.74
C ILE A 40 -1.59 -9.08 1.61
N VAL A 41 -0.57 -9.94 1.53
CA VAL A 41 0.45 -9.88 0.48
C VAL A 41 -0.18 -10.08 -0.89
N GLU A 42 -1.05 -11.09 -1.04
CA GLU A 42 -1.76 -11.35 -2.29
C GLU A 42 -2.58 -10.14 -2.74
N ALA A 43 -3.43 -9.59 -1.86
CA ALA A 43 -4.26 -8.42 -2.18
C ALA A 43 -3.43 -7.16 -2.50
N TYR A 44 -2.26 -6.99 -1.88
CA TYR A 44 -1.32 -5.94 -2.23
C TYR A 44 -0.74 -6.18 -3.63
N LEU A 45 -0.23 -7.37 -3.93
CA LEU A 45 0.37 -7.67 -5.23
C LEU A 45 -0.62 -7.57 -6.39
N GLU A 46 -1.88 -7.96 -6.17
CA GLU A 46 -2.96 -7.82 -7.15
C GLU A 46 -3.47 -6.39 -7.29
N GLY A 47 -3.25 -5.55 -6.28
CA GLY A 47 -3.64 -4.15 -6.25
C GLY A 47 -3.01 -3.36 -7.40
N LYS A 48 -3.86 -2.83 -8.30
CA LYS A 48 -3.44 -1.97 -9.41
C LYS A 48 -3.68 -0.51 -9.07
N PHE A 49 -2.66 0.32 -9.28
CA PHE A 49 -2.80 1.76 -9.08
C PHE A 49 -3.84 2.36 -10.03
N GLN A 50 -4.76 3.14 -9.48
CA GLN A 50 -5.92 3.66 -10.22
C GLN A 50 -5.67 5.02 -10.87
N GLY A 51 -4.57 5.70 -10.55
CA GLY A 51 -4.24 7.01 -11.13
C GLY A 51 -5.33 8.06 -10.90
N GLY A 52 -5.58 8.91 -11.91
CA GLY A 52 -6.61 9.95 -11.86
C GLY A 52 -6.45 10.89 -10.66
N ARG A 53 -7.48 10.96 -9.79
CA ARG A 53 -7.41 11.80 -8.58
C ARG A 53 -6.31 11.39 -7.60
N HIS A 54 -5.88 10.13 -7.66
CA HIS A 54 -4.87 9.56 -6.78
C HIS A 54 -3.47 10.01 -7.17
N GLN A 55 -3.18 10.11 -8.48
CA GLN A 55 -1.91 10.66 -8.98
C GLN A 55 -1.68 12.07 -8.44
N ARG A 56 -2.69 12.94 -8.51
CA ARG A 56 -2.61 14.31 -7.96
C ARG A 56 -2.26 14.36 -6.47
N ARG A 57 -2.52 13.30 -5.71
CA ARG A 57 -2.16 13.21 -4.28
C ARG A 57 -0.75 12.66 -4.10
N VAL A 58 -0.38 11.64 -4.88
CA VAL A 58 1.00 11.13 -4.93
C VAL A 58 1.97 12.24 -5.33
N ASP A 59 1.64 13.06 -6.32
CA ASP A 59 2.48 14.19 -6.77
C ASP A 59 2.72 15.21 -5.65
N LYS A 60 1.74 15.43 -4.76
CA LYS A 60 1.93 16.30 -3.59
C LYS A 60 2.93 15.72 -2.60
N ILE A 61 2.93 14.40 -2.42
CA ILE A 61 3.92 13.72 -1.57
C ILE A 61 5.29 13.88 -2.23
N THR A 62 5.43 13.56 -3.51
CA THR A 62 6.69 13.70 -4.26
C THR A 62 7.23 15.13 -4.18
N LYS A 63 6.37 16.14 -4.32
CA LYS A 63 6.77 17.55 -4.20
C LYS A 63 7.30 17.94 -2.82
N LEU A 64 6.89 17.24 -1.75
CA LEU A 64 7.46 17.47 -0.41
C LEU A 64 8.82 16.78 -0.22
N GLU A 65 9.20 15.86 -1.10
CA GLU A 65 10.49 15.17 -1.09
C GLU A 65 11.59 15.93 -1.85
N GLU A 66 11.21 16.95 -2.64
CA GLU A 66 12.10 17.91 -3.31
C GLU A 66 12.65 18.97 -2.35
#